data_AF-A0A926L3D1-F1
#
_entry.id   AF-A0A926L3D1-F1
#
_cell.length_a   1.000
_cell.length_b   1.000
_cell.length_c   1.000
_cell.angle_alpha   90.00
_cell.angle_beta   90.00
_cell.angle_gamma   90.00
#
_symmetry.space_group_name_H-M   'P 1'
#
loop_
_entity.id
_entity.type
_entity.pdbx_description
1 polymer ?
#
loop_
_entity_poly.entity_id
_entity_poly.type
_entity_poly.pdbx_seq_one_letter_code
_entity_poly.pdbx_strand_id
1 'polypeptide(L)'
;MEMKDRGDVRAEVAGEHRSLEQAIARIRTLPADDPGRRVCLKRIAVTLAGHVVAVEQVLHPAVHSHVPEGDRLARQSLTDLVRAEEVMKDLEFTDTESGEFDTLLRRLTTWLRRHSDCEEAFLLPHLSGAAPRPALDELKDDLHTVEADAAALREAVAHGRRPDVIDRVHTALTERYHSASAPDRRPARSPAPDGPEDWPAL
;
A
#
# COMPACT_ATOMS: atom_id res chain seq x y z
N MET A 1 -2.15 -3.57 -33.77
CA MET A 1 -2.09 -4.64 -32.74
C MET A 1 -2.13 -3.93 -31.41
N GLU A 2 -3.32 -3.79 -30.85
CA GLU A 2 -3.56 -3.06 -29.60
C GLU A 2 -3.00 -3.91 -28.46
N MET A 3 -1.84 -3.51 -27.97
CA MET A 3 -1.23 -4.09 -26.78
C MET A 3 -2.07 -3.59 -25.61
N LYS A 4 -3.02 -4.42 -25.19
CA LYS A 4 -3.87 -4.18 -24.02
C LYS A 4 -2.97 -3.72 -22.87
N ASP A 5 -3.11 -2.46 -22.52
CA ASP A 5 -2.34 -1.78 -21.48
C ASP A 5 -2.42 -2.59 -20.18
N ARG A 6 -1.37 -3.34 -19.89
CA ARG A 6 -1.18 -3.96 -18.57
C ARG A 6 -0.76 -2.84 -17.63
N GLY A 7 -1.76 -2.05 -17.23
CA GLY A 7 -1.79 -1.05 -16.15
C GLY A 7 -0.52 -0.20 -15.95
N ASP A 8 -0.59 1.09 -16.24
CA ASP A 8 0.38 2.08 -15.75
C ASP A 8 0.44 2.08 -14.21
N VAL A 9 1.62 2.20 -13.60
CA VAL A 9 1.81 2.37 -12.14
C VAL A 9 0.88 3.47 -11.60
N ARG A 10 0.72 4.55 -12.36
CA ARG A 10 -0.21 5.62 -12.02
C ARG A 10 -1.65 5.14 -11.91
N ALA A 11 -2.08 4.26 -12.81
CA ALA A 11 -3.44 3.72 -12.82
C ALA A 11 -3.70 2.80 -11.62
N GLU A 12 -2.68 2.04 -11.21
CA GLU A 12 -2.73 1.15 -10.04
C GLU A 12 -2.92 1.95 -8.75
N VAL A 13 -2.02 2.90 -8.49
CA VAL A 13 -2.08 3.75 -7.28
C VAL A 13 -3.37 4.59 -7.24
N ALA A 14 -3.77 5.19 -8.37
CA ALA A 14 -5.04 5.91 -8.44
C ALA A 14 -6.26 4.98 -8.27
N GLY A 15 -6.12 3.69 -8.58
CA GLY A 15 -7.14 2.66 -8.31
C GLY A 15 -7.35 2.42 -6.82
N GLU A 16 -6.26 2.36 -6.06
CA GLU A 16 -6.31 2.26 -4.60
C GLU A 16 -6.92 3.50 -3.95
N HIS A 17 -6.54 4.71 -4.40
CA HIS A 17 -7.14 5.96 -3.94
C HIS A 17 -8.66 5.96 -4.14
N ARG A 18 -9.13 5.63 -5.36
CA ARG A 18 -10.57 5.53 -5.66
C ARG A 18 -11.25 4.49 -4.77
N SER A 19 -10.58 3.38 -4.46
CA SER A 19 -11.12 2.33 -3.59
C SER A 19 -11.30 2.81 -2.14
N LEU A 20 -10.33 3.58 -1.61
CA LEU A 20 -10.43 4.24 -0.30
C LEU A 20 -11.57 5.26 -0.28
N GLU A 21 -11.65 6.12 -1.30
CA GLU A 21 -12.70 7.12 -1.40
C GLU A 21 -14.10 6.50 -1.45
N GLN A 22 -14.27 5.41 -2.22
CA GLN A 22 -15.53 4.67 -2.30
C GLN A 22 -15.89 4.03 -0.96
N ALA A 23 -14.92 3.47 -0.23
CA ALA A 23 -15.17 2.89 1.08
C ALA A 23 -15.59 3.96 2.11
N ILE A 24 -14.96 5.14 2.08
CA ILE A 24 -15.32 6.30 2.90
C ILE A 24 -16.70 6.85 2.52
N ALA A 25 -17.00 6.94 1.23
CA ALA A 25 -18.32 7.35 0.77
C ALA A 25 -19.40 6.37 1.27
N ARG A 26 -19.13 5.07 1.20
CA ARG A 26 -20.06 4.03 1.66
C ARG A 26 -20.39 4.16 3.14
N ILE A 27 -19.41 4.29 4.02
CA ILE A 27 -19.67 4.41 5.47
C ILE A 27 -20.50 5.66 5.82
N ARG A 28 -20.38 6.76 5.04
CA ARG A 28 -21.16 7.99 5.22
C ARG A 28 -22.63 7.86 4.78
N THR A 29 -22.96 6.83 4.01
CA THR A 29 -24.35 6.55 3.58
C THR A 29 -25.11 5.68 4.58
N LEU A 30 -24.42 5.09 5.56
CA LEU A 30 -25.04 4.23 6.56
C LEU A 30 -25.62 5.08 7.71
N PRO A 31 -26.79 4.70 8.26
CA PRO A 31 -27.29 5.25 9.52
C PRO A 31 -26.27 5.13 10.64
N ALA A 32 -26.34 6.03 11.63
CA ALA A 32 -25.33 6.09 12.68
C ALA A 32 -25.27 4.80 13.53
N ASP A 33 -26.42 4.20 13.77
CA ASP A 33 -26.66 2.95 14.50
C ASP A 33 -26.47 1.68 13.65
N ASP A 34 -26.08 1.82 12.37
CA ASP A 34 -25.88 0.67 11.50
C ASP A 34 -24.58 -0.08 11.83
N PRO A 35 -24.64 -1.37 12.23
CA PRO A 35 -23.44 -2.15 12.56
C PRO A 35 -22.48 -2.30 11.37
N GLY A 36 -22.95 -2.10 10.14
CA GLY A 36 -22.16 -2.06 8.92
C GLY A 36 -21.13 -0.92 8.90
N ARG A 37 -21.29 0.14 9.71
CA ARG A 37 -20.26 1.19 9.85
C ARG A 37 -18.94 0.60 10.32
N ARG A 38 -18.96 -0.30 11.30
CA ARG A 38 -17.75 -0.95 11.82
C ARG A 38 -17.10 -1.86 10.77
N VAL A 39 -17.89 -2.55 9.96
CA VAL A 39 -17.38 -3.39 8.86
C VAL A 39 -16.70 -2.52 7.79
N CYS A 40 -17.33 -1.41 7.41
CA CYS A 40 -16.73 -0.47 6.46
C CYS A 40 -15.45 0.16 7.01
N LEU A 41 -15.43 0.50 8.31
CA LEU A 41 -14.26 1.06 8.98
C LEU A 41 -13.05 0.12 8.87
N LYS A 42 -13.23 -1.16 9.17
CA LYS A 42 -12.17 -2.17 9.05
C LYS A 42 -11.69 -2.33 7.61
N ARG A 43 -12.58 -2.24 6.63
CA ARG A 43 -12.20 -2.26 5.22
C ARG A 43 -11.35 -1.04 4.85
N ILE A 44 -11.70 0.14 5.35
CA ILE A 44 -10.88 1.36 5.18
C ILE A 44 -9.51 1.14 5.83
N ALA A 45 -9.46 0.63 7.07
CA ALA A 45 -8.21 0.37 7.79
C ALA A 45 -7.26 -0.57 7.02
N VAL A 46 -7.76 -1.71 6.51
CA VAL A 46 -6.95 -2.65 5.72
C VAL A 46 -6.43 -2.01 4.44
N THR A 47 -7.30 -1.29 3.74
CA THR A 47 -6.95 -0.66 2.47
C THR A 47 -5.92 0.44 2.69
N LEU A 48 -6.06 1.23 3.75
CA LEU A 48 -5.11 2.27 4.11
C LEU A 48 -3.77 1.68 4.55
N ALA A 49 -3.78 0.62 5.37
CA ALA A 49 -2.54 -0.06 5.77
C ALA A 49 -1.77 -0.64 4.57
N GLY A 50 -2.47 -1.25 3.60
CA GLY A 50 -1.85 -1.71 2.36
C GLY A 50 -1.24 -0.57 1.56
N HIS A 51 -1.96 0.53 1.45
CA HIS A 51 -1.49 1.72 0.76
C HIS A 51 -0.27 2.38 1.45
N VAL A 52 -0.24 2.41 2.79
CA VAL A 52 0.93 2.86 3.57
C VAL A 52 2.15 2.02 3.23
N VAL A 53 2.02 0.69 3.23
CA VAL A 53 3.13 -0.21 2.88
C VAL A 53 3.57 -0.03 1.41
N ALA A 54 2.61 0.12 0.50
CA ALA A 54 2.89 0.40 -0.91
C ALA A 54 3.68 1.71 -1.09
N VAL A 55 3.29 2.78 -0.39
CA VAL A 55 3.99 4.06 -0.47
C VAL A 55 5.39 3.97 0.14
N GLU A 56 5.51 3.42 1.35
CA GLU A 56 6.78 3.39 2.10
C GLU A 56 7.81 2.43 1.52
N GLN A 57 7.38 1.20 1.18
CA GLN A 57 8.29 0.12 0.84
C GLN A 57 8.52 -0.01 -0.67
N VAL A 58 7.59 0.49 -1.49
CA VAL A 58 7.60 0.26 -2.94
C VAL A 58 7.76 1.59 -3.70
N LEU A 59 6.82 2.53 -3.53
CA LEU A 59 6.77 3.75 -4.33
C LEU A 59 7.90 4.74 -3.99
N HIS A 60 8.11 5.04 -2.72
CA HIS A 60 9.12 6.00 -2.29
C HIS A 60 10.56 5.61 -2.65
N PRO A 61 11.00 4.35 -2.45
CA PRO A 61 12.32 3.91 -2.91
C PRO A 61 12.52 4.11 -4.42
N ALA A 62 11.49 3.86 -5.24
CA ALA A 62 11.55 4.09 -6.68
C ALA A 62 11.63 5.58 -7.03
N VAL A 63 10.87 6.44 -6.35
CA VAL A 63 10.96 7.90 -6.50
C VAL A 63 12.36 8.40 -6.14
N HIS A 64 12.92 7.94 -5.02
CA HIS A 64 14.27 8.29 -4.61
C HIS A 64 15.32 7.90 -5.67
N SER A 65 15.15 6.72 -6.26
CA SER A 65 16.09 6.16 -7.23
C SER A 65 16.02 6.82 -8.61
N HIS A 66 14.84 7.30 -9.02
CA HIS A 66 14.60 7.71 -10.41
C HIS A 66 14.21 9.17 -10.60
N VAL A 67 13.64 9.84 -9.60
CA VAL A 67 13.11 11.20 -9.75
C VAL A 67 14.09 12.20 -9.14
N PRO A 68 14.76 13.05 -9.95
CA PRO A 68 15.60 14.12 -9.44
C PRO A 68 14.81 15.03 -8.50
N GLU A 69 15.35 15.27 -7.30
CA GLU A 69 14.70 16.07 -6.25
C GLU A 69 13.31 15.55 -5.78
N GLY A 70 12.98 14.30 -6.13
CA GLY A 70 11.70 13.65 -5.79
C GLY A 70 11.47 13.51 -4.28
N ASP A 71 12.53 13.43 -3.48
CA ASP A 71 12.49 13.27 -2.02
C ASP A 71 11.65 14.33 -1.31
N ARG A 72 11.62 15.57 -1.82
CA ARG A 72 10.83 16.63 -1.18
C ARG A 72 9.33 16.36 -1.34
N LEU A 73 8.90 15.93 -2.52
CA LEU A 73 7.50 15.61 -2.80
C LEU A 73 7.10 14.31 -2.10
N ALA A 74 7.98 13.30 -2.14
CA ALA A 74 7.81 12.05 -1.41
C ALA A 74 7.60 12.32 0.09
N ARG A 75 8.49 13.07 0.74
CA ARG A 75 8.34 13.42 2.17
C ARG A 75 7.02 14.11 2.49
N GLN A 76 6.54 15.01 1.62
CA GLN A 76 5.24 15.65 1.82
C GLN A 76 4.10 14.63 1.71
N SER A 77 4.13 13.78 0.68
CA SER A 77 3.12 12.71 0.48
C SER A 77 3.03 11.81 1.72
N LEU A 78 4.16 11.31 2.20
CA LEU A 78 4.22 10.45 3.38
C LEU A 78 3.78 11.16 4.65
N THR A 79 4.12 12.45 4.82
CA THR A 79 3.64 13.22 5.98
C THR A 79 2.12 13.26 6.03
N ASP A 80 1.46 13.51 4.89
CA ASP A 80 0.00 13.55 4.83
C ASP A 80 -0.61 12.15 5.04
N LEU A 81 0.05 11.10 4.56
CA LEU A 81 -0.37 9.72 4.76
C LEU A 81 -0.25 9.27 6.22
N VAL A 82 0.85 9.59 6.91
CA VAL A 82 1.02 9.33 8.34
C VAL A 82 -0.08 10.02 9.15
N ARG A 83 -0.46 11.26 8.80
CA ARG A 83 -1.59 11.94 9.45
C ARG A 83 -2.92 11.24 9.20
N ALA A 84 -3.12 10.66 8.01
CA ALA A 84 -4.30 9.83 7.74
C ALA A 84 -4.29 8.56 8.59
N GLU A 85 -3.13 7.89 8.73
CA GLU A 85 -2.95 6.69 9.55
C GLU A 85 -3.26 6.98 11.02
N GLU A 86 -2.72 8.07 11.59
CA GLU A 86 -3.01 8.52 12.97
C GLU A 86 -4.51 8.71 13.21
N VAL A 87 -5.21 9.41 12.30
CA VAL A 87 -6.66 9.62 12.41
C VAL A 87 -7.43 8.31 12.29
N MET A 88 -6.94 7.37 11.47
CA MET A 88 -7.56 6.05 11.33
C MET A 88 -7.42 5.23 12.62
N LYS A 89 -6.28 5.33 13.32
CA LYS A 89 -6.09 4.74 14.66
C LYS A 89 -7.13 5.30 15.63
N ASP A 90 -7.30 6.63 15.70
CA ASP A 90 -8.32 7.24 16.56
C ASP A 90 -9.74 6.75 16.22
N LEU A 91 -10.06 6.66 14.93
CA LEU A 91 -11.35 6.17 14.43
C LEU A 91 -11.66 4.74 14.89
N GLU A 92 -10.66 3.85 14.91
CA GLU A 92 -10.83 2.45 15.30
C GLU A 92 -11.32 2.29 16.75
N PHE A 93 -10.92 3.21 17.64
CA PHE A 93 -11.32 3.24 19.05
C PHE A 93 -12.52 4.13 19.34
N THR A 94 -13.01 4.86 18.33
CA THR A 94 -14.18 5.74 18.49
C THR A 94 -15.48 4.96 18.29
N ASP A 95 -16.51 5.33 19.06
CA ASP A 95 -17.86 4.79 18.88
C ASP A 95 -18.44 5.26 17.54
N THR A 96 -18.85 4.31 16.70
CA THR A 96 -19.40 4.57 15.36
C THR A 96 -20.71 5.34 15.40
N GLU A 97 -21.43 5.37 16.53
CA GLU A 97 -22.67 6.14 16.67
C GLU A 97 -22.42 7.61 17.04
N SER A 98 -21.20 7.96 17.44
CA SER A 98 -20.86 9.28 17.97
C SER A 98 -20.64 10.35 16.87
N GLY A 99 -20.93 11.62 17.19
CA GLY A 99 -20.58 12.74 16.33
C GLY A 99 -19.07 13.00 16.20
N GLU A 100 -18.27 12.49 17.15
CA GLU A 100 -16.81 12.50 17.09
C GLU A 100 -16.31 11.62 15.93
N PHE A 101 -16.90 10.44 15.75
CA PHE A 101 -16.60 9.55 14.64
C PHE A 101 -16.77 10.24 13.28
N ASP A 102 -17.89 10.95 13.08
CA ASP A 102 -18.13 11.68 11.85
C ASP A 102 -17.11 12.82 11.63
N THR A 103 -16.65 13.42 12.72
CA THR A 103 -15.63 14.47 12.70
C THR A 103 -14.27 13.92 12.29
N LEU A 104 -13.86 12.81 12.89
CA LEU A 104 -12.62 12.11 12.53
C LEU A 104 -12.68 11.58 11.10
N LEU A 105 -13.83 11.07 10.64
CA LEU A 105 -13.98 10.57 9.27
C LEU A 105 -13.83 11.69 8.21
N ARG A 106 -14.34 12.90 8.50
CA ARG A 106 -14.09 14.08 7.65
C ARG A 106 -12.61 14.48 7.66
N ARG A 107 -11.94 14.38 8.81
CA ARG A 107 -10.51 14.66 8.94
C ARG A 107 -9.67 13.66 8.14
N LEU A 108 -9.99 12.37 8.24
CA LEU A 108 -9.36 11.31 7.43
C LEU A 108 -9.51 11.61 5.94
N THR A 109 -10.72 11.93 5.49
CA THR A 109 -11.00 12.30 4.09
C THR A 109 -10.12 13.47 3.62
N THR A 110 -9.87 14.45 4.50
CA THR A 110 -9.06 15.63 4.16
C THR A 110 -7.60 15.26 3.96
N TRP A 111 -7.02 14.44 4.85
CA TRP A 111 -5.64 13.98 4.71
C TRP A 111 -5.44 13.09 3.49
N LEU A 112 -6.34 12.13 3.26
CA LEU A 112 -6.26 11.24 2.12
C LEU A 112 -6.35 11.98 0.78
N ARG A 113 -7.22 12.99 0.66
CA ARG A 113 -7.28 13.82 -0.55
C ARG A 113 -6.00 14.59 -0.79
N ARG A 114 -5.45 15.19 0.26
CA ARG A 114 -4.22 15.98 0.16
C ARG A 114 -3.02 15.10 -0.23
N HIS A 115 -2.98 13.89 0.31
CA HIS A 115 -2.03 12.85 -0.06
C HIS A 115 -2.20 12.43 -1.53
N SER A 116 -3.40 11.99 -1.94
CA SER A 116 -3.67 11.55 -3.31
C SER A 116 -3.43 12.65 -4.35
N ASP A 117 -3.78 13.90 -4.03
CA ASP A 117 -3.54 15.05 -4.90
C ASP A 117 -2.03 15.28 -5.11
N CYS A 118 -1.22 15.12 -4.05
CA CYS A 118 0.24 15.21 -4.14
C CYS A 118 0.80 14.13 -5.09
N GLU A 119 0.33 12.89 -4.92
CA GLU A 119 0.83 11.77 -5.70
C GLU A 119 0.39 11.84 -7.16
N GLU A 120 -0.91 11.99 -7.41
CA GLU A 120 -1.49 11.92 -8.75
C GLU A 120 -1.13 13.14 -9.61
N ALA A 121 -0.98 14.33 -9.01
CA ALA A 121 -0.64 15.53 -9.76
C ALA A 121 0.86 15.72 -9.94
N PHE A 122 1.68 15.20 -9.01
CA PHE A 122 3.13 15.47 -9.02
C PHE A 122 3.94 14.18 -8.99
N LEU A 123 3.86 13.37 -7.95
CA LEU A 123 4.80 12.26 -7.74
C LEU A 123 4.76 11.21 -8.87
N LEU A 124 3.57 10.69 -9.18
CA LEU A 124 3.37 9.62 -10.16
C LEU A 124 3.72 10.07 -11.59
N PRO A 125 3.30 11.26 -12.08
CA PRO A 125 3.74 11.75 -13.39
C PRO A 125 5.27 11.88 -13.52
N HIS A 126 5.96 12.37 -12.48
CA HIS A 126 7.41 12.51 -12.52
C HIS A 126 8.10 11.14 -12.51
N LEU A 127 7.59 10.18 -11.73
CA LEU A 127 8.12 8.81 -11.71
C LEU A 127 7.96 8.12 -13.07
N SER A 128 6.77 8.16 -13.66
CA SER A 128 6.52 7.57 -14.99
C SER A 128 7.35 8.23 -16.10
N GLY A 129 7.72 9.50 -15.94
CA GLY A 129 8.56 10.23 -16.89
C GLY A 129 10.07 9.97 -16.74
N ALA A 130 10.53 9.61 -15.53
CA ALA A 130 11.97 9.50 -15.23
C ALA A 130 12.46 8.04 -15.12
N ALA A 131 11.63 7.11 -14.65
CA ALA A 131 12.02 5.72 -14.46
C ALA A 131 12.03 4.94 -15.79
N PRO A 132 12.99 4.02 -15.99
CA PRO A 132 13.02 3.17 -17.16
C PRO A 132 11.87 2.15 -17.13
N ARG A 133 11.39 1.74 -18.32
CA ARG A 133 10.24 0.84 -18.43
C ARG A 133 10.35 -0.46 -17.59
N PRO A 134 11.49 -1.17 -17.57
CA PRO A 134 11.63 -2.37 -16.73
C PRO A 134 11.42 -2.09 -15.23
N ALA A 135 11.89 -0.94 -14.73
CA ALA A 135 11.70 -0.56 -13.34
C ALA A 135 10.23 -0.24 -13.03
N LEU A 136 9.51 0.37 -13.97
CA LEU A 136 8.07 0.62 -13.83
C LEU A 136 7.25 -0.68 -13.86
N ASP A 137 7.66 -1.67 -14.65
CA ASP A 137 6.98 -2.97 -14.69
C ASP A 137 7.23 -3.76 -13.39
N GLU A 138 8.46 -3.75 -12.84
CA GLU A 138 8.77 -4.34 -11.53
C GLU A 138 8.02 -3.64 -10.39
N LEU A 139 8.02 -2.30 -10.40
CA LEU A 139 7.30 -1.49 -9.42
C LEU A 139 5.80 -1.83 -9.39
N LYS A 140 5.20 -2.02 -10.57
CA LYS A 140 3.81 -2.44 -10.66
C LYS A 140 3.60 -3.82 -10.03
N ASP A 141 4.43 -4.80 -10.36
CA ASP A 141 4.29 -6.16 -9.82
C ASP A 141 4.39 -6.17 -8.28
N ASP A 142 5.26 -5.33 -7.71
CA ASP A 142 5.37 -5.11 -6.26
C ASP A 142 4.11 -4.47 -5.66
N LEU A 143 3.56 -3.42 -6.29
CA LEU A 143 2.31 -2.79 -5.87
C LEU A 143 1.15 -3.79 -5.86
N HIS A 144 1.00 -4.58 -6.93
CA HIS A 144 -0.01 -5.64 -7.00
C HIS A 144 0.17 -6.70 -5.92
N THR A 145 1.41 -7.02 -5.56
CA THR A 145 1.71 -7.99 -4.49
C THR A 145 1.22 -7.47 -3.14
N VAL A 146 1.52 -6.21 -2.82
CA VAL A 146 1.03 -5.56 -1.59
C VAL A 146 -0.50 -5.49 -1.57
N GLU A 147 -1.12 -5.11 -2.69
CA GLU A 147 -2.59 -5.03 -2.82
C GLU A 147 -3.26 -6.39 -2.61
N ALA A 148 -2.70 -7.45 -3.19
CA ALA A 148 -3.16 -8.83 -3.04
C ALA A 148 -3.03 -9.33 -1.59
N ASP A 149 -1.90 -9.05 -0.93
CA ASP A 149 -1.69 -9.41 0.47
C ASP A 149 -2.65 -8.66 1.40
N ALA A 150 -2.90 -7.37 1.14
CA ALA A 150 -3.89 -6.59 1.87
C ALA A 150 -5.30 -7.16 1.64
N ALA A 151 -5.64 -7.50 0.40
CA ALA A 151 -6.92 -8.12 0.04
C ALA A 151 -7.15 -9.43 0.80
N ALA A 152 -6.12 -10.28 0.92
CA ALA A 152 -6.19 -11.53 1.68
C ALA A 152 -6.46 -11.32 3.18
N LEU A 153 -6.07 -10.17 3.74
CA LEU A 153 -6.33 -9.82 5.15
C LEU A 153 -7.73 -9.24 5.39
N ARG A 154 -8.42 -8.73 4.36
CA ARG A 154 -9.74 -8.08 4.49
C ARG A 154 -10.77 -8.98 5.16
N GLU A 155 -10.86 -10.24 4.71
CA GLU A 155 -11.83 -11.20 5.24
C GLU A 155 -11.52 -11.60 6.69
N ALA A 156 -10.22 -11.77 7.00
CA ALA A 156 -9.76 -12.15 8.33
C ALA A 156 -10.10 -11.08 9.38
N VAL A 157 -10.02 -9.79 9.03
CA VAL A 157 -10.31 -8.70 9.97
C VAL A 157 -11.79 -8.37 10.07
N ALA A 158 -12.58 -8.59 9.00
CA ALA A 158 -14.01 -8.29 8.96
C ALA A 158 -14.76 -8.92 10.15
N HIS A 159 -14.39 -10.15 10.50
CA HIS A 159 -14.99 -10.94 11.57
C HIS A 159 -14.28 -10.79 12.94
N GLY A 160 -13.12 -10.13 13.00
CA GLY A 160 -12.35 -9.96 14.24
C GLY A 160 -13.02 -9.00 15.24
N ARG A 161 -12.82 -9.19 16.54
CA ARG A 161 -13.33 -8.26 17.58
C ARG A 161 -12.36 -7.13 17.94
N ARG A 162 -11.11 -7.24 17.50
CA ARG A 162 -10.05 -6.31 17.84
C ARG A 162 -10.17 -5.01 17.03
N PRO A 163 -10.12 -3.83 17.67
CA PRO A 163 -10.27 -2.55 16.97
C PRO A 163 -9.01 -2.14 16.21
N ASP A 164 -7.81 -2.54 16.67
CA ASP A 164 -6.48 -2.16 16.17
C ASP A 164 -6.12 -2.79 14.80
N VAL A 165 -7.00 -2.64 13.81
CA VAL A 165 -6.86 -3.28 12.51
C VAL A 165 -5.70 -2.67 11.72
N ILE A 166 -5.58 -1.35 11.67
CA ILE A 166 -4.55 -0.68 10.87
C ILE A 166 -3.14 -1.08 11.31
N ASP A 167 -2.83 -1.03 12.61
CA ASP A 167 -1.51 -1.38 13.13
C ASP A 167 -1.15 -2.84 12.86
N ARG A 168 -2.11 -3.76 13.07
CA ARG A 168 -1.90 -5.18 12.84
C ARG A 168 -1.70 -5.51 11.37
N VAL A 169 -2.50 -4.90 10.50
CA VAL A 169 -2.41 -5.14 9.06
C VAL A 169 -1.13 -4.52 8.52
N HIS A 170 -0.80 -3.28 8.91
CA HIS A 170 0.45 -2.63 8.54
C HIS A 170 1.64 -3.52 8.96
N THR A 171 1.71 -3.94 10.22
CA THR A 171 2.78 -4.84 10.71
C THR A 171 2.88 -6.12 9.87
N ALA A 172 1.75 -6.81 9.67
CA ALA A 172 1.73 -8.07 8.93
C ALA A 172 2.15 -7.92 7.46
N LEU A 173 1.74 -6.82 6.80
CA LEU A 173 2.11 -6.53 5.42
C LEU A 173 3.58 -6.16 5.30
N THR A 174 4.12 -5.35 6.21
CA THR A 174 5.53 -5.01 6.26
C THR A 174 6.41 -6.25 6.46
N GLU A 175 6.02 -7.17 7.36
CA GLU A 175 6.74 -8.44 7.56
C GLU A 175 6.71 -9.34 6.31
N ARG A 176 5.55 -9.42 5.64
CA ARG A 176 5.39 -10.19 4.39
C ARG A 176 6.23 -9.62 3.26
N TYR A 177 6.19 -8.30 3.06
CA TYR A 177 6.97 -7.64 2.02
C TYR A 177 8.47 -7.90 2.21
N HIS A 178 9.02 -7.65 3.40
CA HIS A 178 10.43 -7.93 3.67
C HIS A 178 10.81 -9.41 3.48
N SER A 179 9.91 -10.33 3.84
CA SER A 179 10.14 -11.77 3.65
C SER A 179 10.14 -12.18 2.17
N ALA A 180 9.34 -11.51 1.34
CA ALA A 180 9.26 -11.75 -0.09
C ALA A 180 10.42 -11.10 -0.87
N SER A 181 10.82 -9.89 -0.47
CA SER A 181 11.89 -9.10 -1.11
C SER A 181 13.30 -9.52 -0.68
N ALA A 182 13.45 -10.52 0.19
CA ALA A 182 14.76 -11.02 0.61
C ALA A 182 15.54 -11.66 -0.57
N PRO A 183 16.84 -11.36 -0.74
CA PRO A 183 17.61 -11.72 -1.94
C PRO A 183 17.86 -13.23 -2.17
N ASP A 184 17.43 -14.12 -1.26
CA ASP A 184 17.80 -15.55 -1.26
C ASP A 184 16.71 -16.51 -1.80
N ARG A 185 16.00 -16.11 -2.87
CA ARG A 185 15.12 -17.03 -3.63
C ARG A 185 15.42 -17.06 -5.13
N ARG A 186 16.69 -17.08 -5.51
CA ARG A 186 17.10 -17.75 -6.76
C ARG A 186 17.35 -19.22 -6.41
N PRO A 187 16.71 -20.21 -7.07
CA PRO A 187 17.07 -21.60 -6.85
C PRO A 187 18.57 -21.76 -7.12
N ALA A 188 19.28 -22.40 -6.18
CA ALA A 188 20.68 -22.73 -6.30
C ALA A 188 20.94 -23.34 -7.68
N ARG A 189 21.95 -22.80 -8.39
CA ARG A 189 22.48 -23.45 -9.59
C ARG A 189 22.74 -24.92 -9.25
N SER A 190 22.20 -25.82 -10.07
CA SER A 190 22.45 -27.26 -9.96
C SER A 190 23.97 -27.52 -9.81
N PRO A 191 24.37 -28.51 -9.01
CA PRO A 191 25.78 -28.85 -8.87
C PRO A 191 26.32 -29.27 -10.25
N ALA A 192 27.50 -28.76 -10.59
CA ALA A 192 28.24 -29.20 -11.76
C ALA A 192 28.48 -30.73 -11.67
N PRO A 193 28.52 -31.45 -12.80
CA PRO A 193 28.70 -32.90 -12.76
C PRO A 193 30.08 -33.27 -12.19
N ASP A 194 30.08 -34.21 -11.24
CA ASP A 194 31.27 -34.87 -10.73
C ASP A 194 32.02 -35.57 -11.89
N GLY A 195 33.14 -34.99 -12.29
CA GLY A 195 34.15 -35.61 -13.14
C GLY A 195 35.51 -35.46 -12.48
N PRO A 196 36.39 -36.47 -12.53
CA PRO A 196 37.64 -36.45 -11.81
C PRO A 196 38.62 -35.50 -12.50
N GLU A 197 38.75 -34.27 -11.99
CA GLU A 197 39.95 -33.48 -12.25
C GLU A 197 41.04 -33.92 -11.26
N ASP A 198 42.15 -34.38 -11.83
CA ASP A 198 43.38 -34.72 -11.14
C ASP A 198 44.01 -33.47 -10.51
N TRP A 199 44.09 -33.42 -9.18
CA TRP A 199 44.97 -32.49 -8.44
C TRP A 199 46.30 -33.18 -8.13
N PRO A 200 47.46 -32.63 -8.52
CA PRO A 200 48.73 -33.06 -7.97
C PRO A 200 49.09 -32.24 -6.70
N ALA A 201 49.35 -32.97 -5.60
CA ALA A 201 50.05 -32.63 -4.34
C ALA A 201 49.54 -31.38 -3.55
N LEU A 202 49.22 -31.47 -2.25
CA LEU A 202 49.58 -32.38 -1.14
C LEU A 202 48.35 -32.76 -0.31
#